data_AF-A0A8T3SRC3-F1
#
_entry.id   AF-A0A8T3SRC3-F1
#
_cell.length_a   1.000
_cell.length_b   1.000
_cell.length_c   1.000
_cell.angle_alpha   90.00
_cell.angle_beta   90.00
_cell.angle_gamma   90.00
#
_symmetry.space_group_name_H-M   'P 1'
#
loop_
_entity.id
_entity.type
_entity.pdbx_description
1 polymer ?
#
loop_
_entity_poly.entity_id
_entity_poly.type
_entity_poly.pdbx_seq_one_letter_code
_entity_poly.pdbx_strand_id
1 'polypeptide(L)'
;MWIERVIARAFGPLHDETLHLGEGMNVIGGPNEAGKTSWHAATRLAVTGVRRGPGRTKEVASVIDRHRPWDSPDHWEVEARLHLDDGRTVDISQDLAGKVACRARDVTLGDDLSNEIINEGTPDATRWLGLDRESFSAVVAVSQAQIMTVAESASGLQDQMQRAAATRGTDATAAEAIERLKAFRKEAVGAVRVGATGPMWAAMREQEVADAALVEARRRHGEYLDRESRLEAAAREHQGAERDLTVAEAALAVREATQLSDRALRAGELATRYPQAPAALATRDEVADEVAAALDSWRRRPAPVPLNGSSARELEQQLAANPAVPEGDRRPDRSVSDAARALDLADEALRQHLERSPATAVPEVAAVPAIARSSSPIIGAAGAAIVGIVLIVIGQALAGIVLLGVAAAIGASVVRSATATGPA
;
A
#
# COMPACT_ATOMS: atom_id res chain seq x y z
N MET A 1 50.23 25.59 4.63
CA MET A 1 50.62 26.51 3.54
C MET A 1 50.90 27.91 4.11
N TRP A 2 51.92 28.63 3.63
CA TRP A 2 52.15 30.04 3.95
C TRP A 2 52.67 30.84 2.73
N ILE A 3 52.62 32.18 2.80
CA ILE A 3 52.98 33.09 1.69
C ILE A 3 54.31 33.76 2.02
N GLU A 4 55.33 33.60 1.17
CA GLU A 4 56.66 34.21 1.36
C GLU A 4 56.75 35.63 0.81
N ARG A 5 56.18 35.85 -0.37
CA ARG A 5 56.18 37.18 -0.99
C ARG A 5 54.98 37.35 -1.89
N VAL A 6 54.59 38.60 -2.08
CA VAL A 6 53.59 39.03 -3.05
C VAL A 6 54.16 40.19 -3.87
N ILE A 7 54.07 40.10 -5.19
CA ILE A 7 54.53 41.13 -6.12
C ILE A 7 53.31 41.74 -6.80
N ALA A 8 53.22 43.06 -6.82
CA ALA A 8 52.16 43.82 -7.46
C ALA A 8 52.75 44.71 -8.55
N ARG A 9 52.47 44.42 -9.83
CA ARG A 9 53.09 45.14 -10.96
C ARG A 9 52.31 46.38 -11.40
N ALA A 10 50.99 46.37 -11.28
CA ALA A 10 50.14 47.55 -11.52
C ALA A 10 48.78 47.45 -10.78
N PHE A 11 48.80 47.43 -9.45
CA PHE A 11 47.63 47.13 -8.61
C PHE A 11 47.22 48.31 -7.72
N GLY A 12 46.22 49.09 -8.16
CA GLY A 12 45.82 50.31 -7.45
C GLY A 12 47.00 51.27 -7.29
N PRO A 13 47.43 51.63 -6.05
CA PRO A 13 48.60 52.47 -5.85
C PRO A 13 49.95 51.75 -6.01
N LEU A 14 49.97 50.40 -6.07
CA LEU A 14 51.19 49.59 -6.03
C LEU A 14 51.71 49.35 -7.46
N HIS A 15 52.95 49.78 -7.73
CA HIS A 15 53.58 49.68 -9.06
C HIS A 15 54.96 49.05 -8.94
N ASP A 16 55.08 47.81 -9.44
CA ASP A 16 56.27 46.96 -9.32
C ASP A 16 56.83 46.84 -7.88
N GLU A 17 55.92 46.83 -6.90
CA GLU A 17 56.28 46.69 -5.49
C GLU A 17 56.25 45.23 -5.06
N THR A 18 57.07 44.90 -4.05
CA THR A 18 57.13 43.56 -3.45
C THR A 18 56.92 43.64 -1.94
N LEU A 19 55.97 42.85 -1.45
CA LEU A 19 55.74 42.63 -0.03
C LEU A 19 56.35 41.29 0.38
N HIS A 20 57.36 41.33 1.26
CA HIS A 20 57.94 40.13 1.87
C HIS A 20 57.23 39.82 3.19
N LEU A 21 56.95 38.54 3.40
CA LEU A 21 56.29 38.01 4.58
C LEU A 21 57.21 36.96 5.22
N GLY A 22 57.26 36.95 6.55
CA GLY A 22 57.92 35.91 7.31
C GLY A 22 56.94 34.80 7.73
N GLU A 23 57.48 33.72 8.25
CA GLU A 23 56.66 32.70 8.92
C GLU A 23 56.04 33.27 10.21
N GLY A 24 54.82 32.81 10.53
CA GLY A 24 54.09 33.26 11.72
C GLY A 24 53.30 34.55 11.51
N MET A 25 53.40 35.49 12.46
CA MET A 25 52.54 36.68 12.49
C MET A 25 53.23 37.88 11.82
N ASN A 26 52.64 38.37 10.74
CA ASN A 26 53.08 39.56 10.02
C ASN A 26 52.16 40.74 10.31
N VAL A 27 52.72 41.90 10.65
CA VAL A 27 51.96 43.14 10.88
C VAL A 27 52.35 44.18 9.83
N ILE A 28 51.39 44.54 8.96
CA ILE A 28 51.59 45.54 7.91
C ILE A 28 51.10 46.89 8.44
N GLY A 29 52.05 47.73 8.88
CA GLY A 29 51.80 49.06 9.41
C GLY A 29 52.02 50.16 8.38
N GLY A 30 51.28 51.26 8.49
CA GLY A 30 51.48 52.46 7.68
C GLY A 30 50.37 53.50 7.87
N PRO A 31 50.57 54.75 7.43
CA PRO A 31 49.53 55.79 7.44
C PRO A 31 48.27 55.38 6.68
N ASN A 32 47.18 56.15 6.85
CA ASN A 32 46.04 56.03 5.95
C ASN A 32 46.50 56.24 4.50
N GLU A 33 45.88 55.53 3.56
CA GLU A 33 46.22 55.57 2.13
C GLU A 33 47.59 54.98 1.74
N ALA A 34 48.35 54.43 2.69
CA ALA A 34 49.62 53.73 2.42
C ALA A 34 49.46 52.35 1.70
N GLY A 35 48.33 52.08 1.06
CA GLY A 35 48.14 50.86 0.27
C GLY A 35 47.89 49.55 1.05
N LYS A 36 47.70 49.58 2.38
CA LYS A 36 47.48 48.36 3.20
C LYS A 36 46.33 47.48 2.70
N THR A 37 45.18 48.09 2.41
CA THR A 37 44.00 47.38 1.87
C THR A 37 44.25 46.87 0.45
N SER A 38 45.08 47.58 -0.32
CA SER A 38 45.50 47.17 -1.66
C SER A 38 46.42 45.96 -1.60
N TRP A 39 47.36 45.90 -0.65
CA TRP A 39 48.16 44.70 -0.38
C TRP A 39 47.28 43.51 0.01
N HIS A 40 46.31 43.71 0.91
CA HIS A 40 45.37 42.64 1.28
C HIS A 40 44.60 42.10 0.06
N ALA A 41 44.13 42.99 -0.82
CA ALA A 41 43.44 42.63 -2.05
C ALA A 41 44.36 41.95 -3.09
N ALA A 42 45.59 42.44 -3.25
CA ALA A 42 46.60 41.87 -4.14
C ALA A 42 46.99 40.45 -3.68
N THR A 43 47.26 40.26 -2.39
CA THR A 43 47.55 38.95 -1.80
C THR A 43 46.40 37.96 -2.04
N ARG A 44 45.16 38.39 -1.81
CA ARG A 44 43.98 37.57 -2.10
C ARG A 44 43.95 37.15 -3.57
N LEU A 45 44.08 38.11 -4.50
CA LEU A 45 43.99 37.82 -5.93
C LEU A 45 45.19 37.04 -6.47
N ALA A 46 46.37 37.15 -5.86
CA ALA A 46 47.52 36.33 -6.22
C ALA A 46 47.28 34.85 -5.89
N VAL A 47 46.65 34.57 -4.74
CA VAL A 47 46.32 33.19 -4.31
C VAL A 47 45.12 32.65 -5.08
N THR A 48 44.02 33.40 -5.15
CA THR A 48 42.76 32.88 -5.71
C THR A 48 42.66 33.05 -7.21
N GLY A 49 43.40 33.98 -7.81
CA GLY A 49 43.17 34.44 -9.18
C GLY A 49 41.79 35.07 -9.38
N VAL A 50 41.39 35.26 -10.64
CA VAL A 50 40.06 35.77 -11.02
C VAL A 50 39.34 34.82 -11.98
N ARG A 51 38.06 34.54 -11.72
CA ARG A 51 37.17 33.77 -12.59
C ARG A 51 37.13 34.32 -14.03
N ARG A 52 37.16 33.43 -15.02
CA ARG A 52 37.11 33.78 -16.47
C ARG A 52 35.68 33.91 -17.03
N GLY A 53 34.66 33.39 -16.34
CA GLY A 53 33.24 33.41 -16.75
C GLY A 53 32.28 34.32 -15.94
N PRO A 54 30.99 34.39 -16.33
CA PRO A 54 29.94 35.13 -15.61
C PRO A 54 29.61 34.44 -14.27
N GLY A 55 29.26 35.20 -13.22
CA GLY A 55 28.97 34.63 -11.88
C GLY A 55 29.94 35.07 -10.77
N ARG A 56 30.72 36.13 -11.01
CA ARG A 56 31.53 36.78 -9.99
C ARG A 56 30.65 37.44 -8.94
N THR A 57 31.00 37.31 -7.65
CA THR A 57 30.32 38.04 -6.57
C THR A 57 30.51 39.55 -6.71
N LYS A 58 29.54 40.34 -6.23
CA LYS A 58 29.62 41.82 -6.27
C LYS A 58 30.88 42.34 -5.58
N GLU A 59 31.32 41.67 -4.52
CA GLU A 59 32.53 42.02 -3.78
C GLU A 59 33.79 41.89 -4.64
N VAL A 60 34.00 40.74 -5.28
CA VAL A 60 35.16 40.53 -6.15
C VAL A 60 35.09 41.47 -7.36
N ALA A 61 33.89 41.79 -7.85
CA ALA A 61 33.71 42.79 -8.89
C ALA A 61 34.17 44.18 -8.46
N SER A 62 33.78 44.62 -7.27
CA SER A 62 34.18 45.91 -6.71
C SER A 62 35.69 45.98 -6.45
N VAL A 63 36.31 44.90 -5.97
CA VAL A 63 37.77 44.86 -5.77
C VAL A 63 38.51 45.03 -7.09
N ILE A 64 38.06 44.35 -8.14
CA ILE A 64 38.65 44.43 -9.48
C ILE A 64 38.49 45.82 -10.06
N ASP A 65 37.28 46.38 -10.01
CA ASP A 65 36.98 47.71 -10.54
C ASP A 65 37.82 48.80 -9.84
N ARG A 66 37.98 48.69 -8.51
CA ARG A 66 38.72 49.66 -7.69
C ARG A 66 40.24 49.66 -7.95
N HIS A 67 40.84 48.50 -8.22
CA HIS A 67 42.30 48.35 -8.29
C HIS A 67 42.83 48.17 -9.71
N ARG A 68 41.95 48.21 -10.71
CA ARG A 68 42.35 48.15 -12.11
C ARG A 68 43.11 49.45 -12.48
N PRO A 69 44.30 49.35 -13.08
CA PRO A 69 45.06 50.51 -13.50
C PRO A 69 44.39 51.23 -14.67
N TRP A 70 44.41 52.56 -14.66
CA TRP A 70 43.84 53.42 -15.69
C TRP A 70 44.79 53.61 -16.88
N ASP A 71 46.09 53.80 -16.58
CA ASP A 71 47.11 54.15 -17.57
C ASP A 71 47.78 52.94 -18.23
N SER A 72 47.75 51.77 -17.58
CA SER A 72 48.41 50.56 -18.07
C SER A 72 47.55 49.30 -17.81
N PRO A 73 46.35 49.23 -18.42
CA PRO A 73 45.39 48.14 -18.17
C PRO A 73 45.92 46.76 -18.58
N ASP A 74 46.90 46.69 -19.48
CA ASP A 74 47.44 45.43 -20.01
C ASP A 74 48.54 44.81 -19.12
N HIS A 75 49.06 45.55 -18.13
CA HIS A 75 50.16 45.11 -17.26
C HIS A 75 49.65 44.75 -15.84
N TRP A 76 48.34 44.52 -15.71
CA TRP A 76 47.71 44.25 -14.42
C TRP A 76 47.96 42.81 -13.98
N GLU A 77 49.05 42.60 -13.24
CA GLU A 77 49.51 41.30 -12.78
C GLU A 77 49.80 41.31 -11.27
N VAL A 78 49.52 40.18 -10.62
CA VAL A 78 49.96 39.88 -9.27
C VAL A 78 50.63 38.50 -9.21
N GLU A 79 51.68 38.38 -8.42
CA GLU A 79 52.42 37.13 -8.22
C GLU A 79 52.52 36.85 -6.71
N ALA A 80 52.47 35.59 -6.32
CA ALA A 80 52.79 35.16 -4.97
C ALA A 80 53.71 33.94 -4.97
N ARG A 81 54.61 33.88 -4.00
CA ARG A 81 55.38 32.68 -3.69
C ARG A 81 54.78 32.01 -2.46
N LEU A 82 54.43 30.75 -2.62
CA LEU A 82 53.73 29.95 -1.62
C LEU A 82 54.60 28.77 -1.20
N HIS A 83 54.58 28.45 0.09
CA HIS A 83 55.12 27.21 0.63
C HIS A 83 53.97 26.30 1.02
N LEU A 84 53.94 25.10 0.45
CA LEU A 84 52.91 24.10 0.68
C LEU A 84 53.33 23.15 1.82
N ASP A 85 52.34 22.48 2.42
CA ASP A 85 52.59 21.57 3.56
C ASP A 85 53.30 20.27 3.14
N ASP A 86 53.30 19.96 1.84
CA ASP A 86 54.05 18.84 1.25
C ASP A 86 55.53 19.19 0.95
N GLY A 87 55.97 20.41 1.30
CA GLY A 87 57.34 20.89 1.12
C GLY A 87 57.63 21.56 -0.21
N ARG A 88 56.65 21.65 -1.14
CA ARG A 88 56.84 22.37 -2.41
C ARG A 88 56.82 23.88 -2.20
N THR A 89 57.69 24.58 -2.93
CA THR A 89 57.65 26.05 -3.07
C THR A 89 57.13 26.39 -4.47
N VAL A 90 56.06 27.17 -4.54
CA VAL A 90 55.34 27.44 -5.78
C VAL A 90 55.23 28.93 -6.05
N ASP A 91 55.63 29.35 -7.25
CA ASP A 91 55.36 30.70 -7.77
C ASP A 91 54.06 30.68 -8.58
N ILE A 92 53.05 31.40 -8.09
CA ILE A 92 51.78 31.61 -8.77
C ILE A 92 51.73 33.03 -9.33
N SER A 93 51.53 33.17 -10.63
CA SER A 93 51.35 34.45 -11.32
C SER A 93 49.94 34.50 -11.94
N GLN A 94 49.28 35.64 -11.76
CA GLN A 94 47.91 35.88 -12.16
C GLN A 94 47.84 37.13 -13.02
N ASP A 95 47.60 36.93 -14.30
CA ASP A 95 47.21 37.98 -15.24
C ASP A 95 45.75 38.39 -14.95
N LEU A 96 45.57 39.55 -14.33
CA LEU A 96 44.24 40.07 -13.95
C LEU A 96 43.58 40.83 -15.10
N ALA A 97 44.36 41.29 -16.09
CA ALA A 97 43.89 42.00 -17.27
C ALA A 97 43.24 41.05 -18.28
N GLY A 98 44.04 40.15 -18.85
CA GLY A 98 43.64 39.21 -19.88
C GLY A 98 43.10 37.89 -19.31
N LYS A 99 43.55 37.50 -18.11
CA LYS A 99 43.26 36.19 -17.49
C LYS A 99 43.67 35.01 -18.36
N VAL A 100 44.70 35.21 -19.19
CA VAL A 100 45.22 34.19 -20.10
C VAL A 100 46.58 33.71 -19.62
N ALA A 101 47.45 34.63 -19.18
CA ALA A 101 48.80 34.30 -18.76
C ALA A 101 48.91 33.92 -17.27
N CYS A 102 47.88 33.28 -16.70
CA CYS A 102 47.93 32.80 -15.32
C CYS A 102 48.64 31.44 -15.25
N ARG A 103 49.53 31.28 -14.26
CA ARG A 103 50.37 30.08 -14.11
C ARG A 103 50.73 29.78 -12.66
N ALA A 104 51.01 28.52 -12.36
CA ALA A 104 51.65 28.09 -11.13
C ALA A 104 52.83 27.16 -11.45
N ARG A 105 54.01 27.43 -10.90
CA ARG A 105 55.22 26.63 -11.13
C ARG A 105 55.90 26.24 -9.83
N ASP A 106 56.35 24.99 -9.76
CA ASP A 106 57.29 24.58 -8.72
C ASP A 106 58.63 25.29 -8.93
N VAL A 107 59.13 25.95 -7.89
CA VAL A 107 60.39 26.71 -7.93
C VAL A 107 61.60 25.79 -7.93
N THR A 108 61.49 24.61 -7.31
CA THR A 108 62.59 23.65 -7.14
C THR A 108 62.71 22.75 -8.38
N LEU A 109 61.59 22.22 -8.85
CA LEU A 109 61.54 21.27 -9.97
C LEU A 109 61.32 21.95 -11.33
N GLY A 110 60.73 23.15 -11.34
CA GLY A 110 60.40 23.88 -12.58
C GLY A 110 59.11 23.40 -13.26
N ASP A 111 58.42 22.42 -12.68
CA ASP A 111 57.21 21.81 -13.22
C ASP A 111 56.01 22.78 -13.21
N ASP A 112 55.13 22.65 -14.21
CA ASP A 112 53.90 23.43 -14.29
C ASP A 112 52.77 22.76 -13.50
N LEU A 113 52.38 23.39 -12.40
CA LEU A 113 51.34 22.92 -11.48
C LEU A 113 49.96 23.51 -11.79
N SER A 114 49.84 24.35 -12.83
CA SER A 114 48.60 25.08 -13.14
C SER A 114 47.39 24.17 -13.32
N ASN A 115 47.59 22.99 -13.91
CA ASN A 115 46.54 22.02 -14.18
C ASN A 115 46.00 21.33 -12.92
N GLU A 116 46.79 21.23 -11.85
CA GLU A 116 46.33 20.66 -10.56
C GLU A 116 45.26 21.54 -9.89
N ILE A 117 45.37 22.85 -10.13
CA ILE A 117 44.60 23.86 -9.41
C ILE A 117 43.69 24.69 -10.31
N ILE A 118 43.44 24.26 -11.55
CA ILE A 118 42.59 25.03 -12.46
C ILE A 118 41.15 25.05 -11.93
N ASN A 119 40.62 26.26 -11.73
CA ASN A 119 39.26 26.47 -11.23
C ASN A 119 38.62 27.64 -11.98
N GLU A 120 37.45 27.42 -12.57
CA GLU A 120 36.72 28.44 -13.34
C GLU A 120 37.58 29.19 -14.39
N GLY A 121 38.54 28.48 -14.99
CA GLY A 121 39.38 28.97 -16.08
C GLY A 121 40.66 29.70 -15.68
N THR A 122 41.02 29.78 -14.40
CA THR A 122 42.32 30.27 -13.91
C THR A 122 42.88 29.39 -12.79
N PRO A 123 44.21 29.29 -12.62
CA PRO A 123 44.81 28.62 -11.46
C PRO A 123 44.33 29.24 -10.14
N ASP A 124 44.00 28.40 -9.17
CA ASP A 124 43.40 28.79 -7.90
C ASP A 124 44.01 28.00 -6.74
N ALA A 125 44.95 28.60 -6.02
CA ALA A 125 45.68 27.93 -4.95
C ALA A 125 44.79 27.56 -3.74
N THR A 126 43.55 28.05 -3.67
CA THR A 126 42.58 27.63 -2.64
C THR A 126 42.24 26.15 -2.72
N ARG A 127 42.41 25.54 -3.90
CA ARG A 127 42.21 24.09 -4.08
C ARG A 127 43.20 23.24 -3.27
N TRP A 128 44.44 23.70 -3.06
CA TRP A 128 45.38 23.01 -2.18
C TRP A 128 44.95 23.03 -0.71
N LEU A 129 44.16 24.04 -0.32
CA LEU A 129 43.56 24.12 1.01
C LEU A 129 42.23 23.35 1.11
N GLY A 130 41.74 22.77 0.00
CA GLY A 130 40.41 22.16 -0.07
C GLY A 130 39.26 23.17 0.02
N LEU A 131 39.54 24.46 -0.23
CA LEU A 131 38.56 25.54 -0.18
C LEU A 131 38.20 25.99 -1.60
N ASP A 132 37.04 26.61 -1.76
CA ASP A 132 36.71 27.44 -2.92
C ASP A 132 37.06 28.92 -2.68
N ARG A 133 36.98 29.76 -3.71
CA ARG A 133 37.34 31.20 -3.63
C ARG A 133 36.46 32.02 -2.69
N GLU A 134 35.19 31.65 -2.54
CA GLU A 134 34.24 32.33 -1.67
C GLU A 134 34.54 31.98 -0.20
N SER A 135 34.69 30.69 0.08
CA SER A 135 35.08 30.17 1.38
C SER A 135 36.44 30.71 1.83
N PHE A 136 37.43 30.79 0.92
CA PHE A 136 38.72 31.40 1.21
C PHE A 136 38.58 32.87 1.63
N SER A 137 37.72 33.64 0.98
CA SER A 137 37.46 35.03 1.37
C SER A 137 36.72 35.15 2.70
N ALA A 138 35.88 34.18 3.04
CA ALA A 138 35.10 34.21 4.27
C ALA A 138 35.95 33.81 5.49
N VAL A 139 36.95 32.95 5.32
CA VAL A 139 37.70 32.31 6.42
C VAL A 139 39.16 32.75 6.51
N VAL A 140 39.84 32.93 5.37
CA VAL A 140 41.29 33.19 5.33
C VAL A 140 41.59 34.66 5.02
N ALA A 141 40.92 35.25 4.03
CA ALA A 141 41.13 36.63 3.60
C ALA A 141 39.99 37.56 4.06
N VAL A 142 39.82 37.68 5.37
CA VAL A 142 38.71 38.45 5.98
C VAL A 142 38.98 39.96 5.87
N SER A 143 38.04 40.66 5.24
CA SER A 143 38.09 42.12 5.11
C SER A 143 37.65 42.85 6.37
N GLN A 144 38.10 44.10 6.53
CA GLN A 144 37.65 44.97 7.63
C GLN A 144 36.12 45.12 7.68
N ALA A 145 35.45 45.24 6.53
CA ALA A 145 33.99 45.36 6.47
C ALA A 145 33.28 44.11 7.00
N GLN A 146 33.80 42.91 6.71
CA GLN A 146 33.27 41.65 7.22
C GLN A 146 33.41 41.55 8.75
N ILE A 147 34.55 41.98 9.30
CA ILE A 147 34.77 42.02 10.76
C ILE A 147 33.75 42.94 11.43
N MET A 148 33.51 44.13 10.87
CA MET A 148 32.53 45.07 11.40
C MET A 148 31.10 44.50 11.34
N THR A 149 30.73 43.83 10.24
CA THR A 149 29.40 43.24 10.09
C THR A 149 29.10 42.15 11.13
N VAL A 150 30.12 41.37 11.47
CA VAL A 150 30.06 40.32 12.52
C VAL A 150 29.97 40.94 13.91
N ALA A 151 30.74 42.00 14.16
CA ALA A 151 30.70 42.72 15.43
C ALA A 151 29.37 43.44 15.66
N GLU A 152 28.71 43.90 14.59
CA GLU A 152 27.46 44.66 14.64
C GLU A 152 26.19 43.79 14.65
N SER A 153 26.25 42.51 14.23
CA SER A 153 25.06 41.65 14.14
C SER A 153 25.33 40.17 14.37
N ALA A 154 24.48 39.52 15.19
CA ALA A 154 24.52 38.07 15.40
C ALA A 154 24.19 37.27 14.13
N SER A 155 23.36 37.83 13.24
CA SER A 155 23.08 37.26 11.92
C SER A 155 24.31 37.27 11.01
N GLY A 156 25.17 38.30 11.09
CA GLY A 156 26.42 38.38 10.33
C GLY A 156 27.39 37.25 10.68
N LEU A 157 27.49 36.89 11.97
CA LEU A 157 28.28 35.74 12.42
C LEU A 157 27.71 34.42 11.88
N GLN A 158 26.39 34.23 11.99
CA GLN A 158 25.73 33.01 11.52
C GLN A 158 25.90 32.81 10.01
N ASP A 159 25.73 33.87 9.22
CA ASP A 159 25.92 33.83 7.76
C ASP A 159 27.38 33.48 7.40
N GLN A 160 28.35 34.06 8.11
CA GLN A 160 29.77 33.74 7.87
C GLN A 160 30.10 32.29 8.26
N MET A 161 29.57 31.79 9.38
CA MET A 161 29.74 30.40 9.79
C MET A 161 29.08 29.42 8.81
N GLN A 162 27.91 29.75 8.27
CA GLN A 162 27.25 28.92 7.25
C GLN A 162 28.04 28.89 5.94
N ARG A 163 28.58 30.03 5.49
CA ARG A 163 29.45 30.10 4.30
C ARG A 163 30.75 29.31 4.50
N ALA A 164 31.36 29.41 5.68
CA ALA A 164 32.56 28.64 6.04
C ALA A 164 32.29 27.13 6.24
N ALA A 165 31.06 26.74 6.57
CA ALA A 165 30.66 25.34 6.72
C ALA A 165 30.27 24.70 5.38
N ALA A 166 29.84 25.50 4.39
CA ALA A 166 29.51 25.04 3.04
C ALA A 166 30.75 24.57 2.24
N THR A 167 31.95 24.74 2.79
CA THR A 167 33.25 24.49 2.15
C THR A 167 33.63 23.00 1.99
N ARG A 168 32.71 22.13 1.56
CA ARG A 168 33.07 20.77 1.10
C ARG A 168 32.70 20.55 -0.36
N GLY A 169 33.64 20.89 -1.23
CA GLY A 169 34.20 19.96 -2.22
C GLY A 169 33.39 19.55 -3.45
N THR A 170 32.14 19.95 -3.62
CA THR A 170 31.39 19.67 -4.86
C THR A 170 30.36 20.74 -5.11
N ASP A 171 30.25 21.21 -6.36
CA ASP A 171 29.40 22.29 -6.88
C ASP A 171 27.87 22.08 -6.69
N ALA A 172 27.43 21.20 -5.79
CA ALA A 172 26.05 21.02 -5.40
C ALA A 172 25.96 20.90 -3.88
N THR A 173 25.21 21.79 -3.24
CA THR A 173 24.93 21.69 -1.80
C THR A 173 24.20 20.37 -1.51
N ALA A 174 24.42 19.78 -0.33
CA ALA A 174 23.71 18.57 0.08
C ALA A 174 22.18 18.75 0.01
N ALA A 175 21.69 19.98 0.25
CA ALA A 175 20.29 20.35 0.09
C ALA A 175 19.81 20.19 -1.37
N GLU A 176 20.60 20.64 -2.34
CA GLU A 176 20.25 20.51 -3.76
C GLU A 176 20.28 19.05 -4.23
N ALA A 177 21.23 18.24 -3.75
CA ALA A 177 21.24 16.81 -4.01
C ALA A 177 20.00 16.11 -3.44
N ILE A 178 19.58 16.47 -2.23
CA ILE A 178 18.35 15.97 -1.61
C ILE A 178 17.11 16.36 -2.43
N GLU A 179 17.03 17.59 -2.93
CA GLU A 179 15.90 18.02 -3.76
C GLU A 179 15.86 17.28 -5.11
N ARG A 180 17.01 17.05 -5.76
CA ARG A 180 17.09 16.20 -6.95
C ARG A 180 16.61 14.77 -6.68
N LEU A 181 17.01 14.19 -5.55
CA LEU A 181 16.58 12.84 -5.15
C LEU A 181 15.08 12.79 -4.84
N LYS A 182 14.52 13.83 -4.20
CA LYS A 182 13.07 13.94 -3.96
C LYS A 182 12.29 14.07 -5.26
N ALA A 183 12.76 14.88 -6.20
CA ALA A 183 12.15 15.04 -7.52
C ALA A 183 12.13 13.71 -8.27
N PHE A 184 13.29 13.03 -8.33
CA PHE A 184 13.40 11.71 -8.95
C PHE A 184 12.48 10.69 -8.28
N ARG A 185 12.45 10.62 -6.94
CA ARG A 185 11.56 9.72 -6.21
C ARG A 185 10.08 10.00 -6.52
N LYS A 186 9.70 11.27 -6.64
CA LYS A 186 8.32 11.68 -6.95
C LYS A 186 7.91 11.22 -8.35
N GLU A 187 8.80 11.30 -9.32
CA GLU A 187 8.54 10.94 -10.72
C GLU A 187 8.64 9.42 -10.96
N ALA A 188 9.76 8.81 -10.57
CA ALA A 188 10.06 7.40 -10.88
C ALA A 188 9.34 6.40 -9.96
N VAL A 189 9.13 6.75 -8.68
CA VAL A 189 8.49 5.85 -7.70
C VAL A 189 7.06 6.31 -7.42
N GLY A 190 6.87 7.60 -7.24
CA GLY A 190 5.58 8.16 -6.82
C GLY A 190 5.27 7.90 -5.35
N ALA A 191 4.03 8.16 -4.95
CA ALA A 191 3.57 7.97 -3.59
C ALA A 191 2.93 6.58 -3.40
N VAL A 192 3.26 5.93 -2.28
CA VAL A 192 2.62 4.67 -1.86
C VAL A 192 1.48 4.99 -0.91
N ARG A 193 0.37 5.46 -1.47
CA ARG A 193 -0.85 5.73 -0.72
C ARG A 193 -2.06 5.30 -1.53
N VAL A 194 -3.12 4.92 -0.83
CA VAL A 194 -4.39 4.53 -1.43
C VAL A 194 -4.89 5.66 -2.34
N GLY A 195 -5.09 5.36 -3.62
CA GLY A 195 -5.53 6.31 -4.64
C GLY A 195 -4.43 7.14 -5.29
N ALA A 196 -3.16 6.81 -5.10
CA ALA A 196 -2.06 7.44 -5.85
C ALA A 196 -2.06 7.00 -7.33
N THR A 197 -1.62 7.89 -8.21
CA THR A 197 -1.42 7.61 -9.65
C THR A 197 0.05 7.34 -10.01
N GLY A 198 0.92 7.18 -9.00
CA GLY A 198 2.35 6.97 -9.21
C GLY A 198 2.70 5.57 -9.72
N PRO A 199 3.87 5.39 -10.36
CA PRO A 199 4.30 4.12 -10.94
C PRO A 199 4.28 2.95 -9.94
N MET A 200 4.75 3.18 -8.70
CA MET A 200 4.77 2.14 -7.67
C MET A 200 3.36 1.68 -7.26
N TRP A 201 2.40 2.61 -7.16
CA TRP A 201 1.02 2.25 -6.82
C TRP A 201 0.35 1.48 -7.97
N ALA A 202 0.63 1.85 -9.22
CA ALA A 202 0.16 1.12 -10.38
C ALA A 202 0.69 -0.33 -10.40
N ALA A 203 2.00 -0.51 -10.17
CA ALA A 203 2.62 -1.83 -10.08
C ALA A 203 2.05 -2.68 -8.93
N MET A 204 1.81 -2.07 -7.76
CA MET A 204 1.17 -2.78 -6.63
C MET A 204 -0.25 -3.25 -6.96
N ARG A 205 -1.05 -2.41 -7.63
CA ARG A 205 -2.40 -2.80 -8.08
C ARG A 205 -2.35 -3.90 -9.14
N GLU A 206 -1.42 -3.81 -10.08
CA GLU A 206 -1.24 -4.82 -11.11
C GLU A 206 -0.86 -6.17 -10.48
N GLN A 207 0.05 -6.16 -9.50
CA GLN A 207 0.39 -7.35 -8.72
C GLN A 207 -0.83 -7.92 -7.98
N GLU A 208 -1.63 -7.08 -7.31
CA GLU A 208 -2.84 -7.53 -6.60
C GLU A 208 -3.85 -8.18 -7.54
N VAL A 209 -4.03 -7.62 -8.75
CA VAL A 209 -4.88 -8.20 -9.80
C VAL A 209 -4.32 -9.53 -10.29
N ALA A 210 -3.01 -9.62 -10.51
CA ALA A 210 -2.35 -10.86 -10.94
C ALA A 210 -2.46 -11.96 -9.89
N ASP A 211 -2.28 -11.63 -8.61
CA ASP A 211 -2.42 -12.56 -7.49
C ASP A 211 -3.86 -13.08 -7.39
N ALA A 212 -4.86 -12.20 -7.51
CA ALA A 212 -6.26 -12.59 -7.55
C ALA A 212 -6.58 -13.52 -8.73
N ALA A 213 -6.04 -13.21 -9.92
CA ALA A 213 -6.21 -14.04 -11.11
C ALA A 213 -5.56 -15.42 -10.94
N LEU A 214 -4.40 -15.50 -10.30
CA LEU A 214 -3.71 -16.75 -10.01
C LEU A 214 -4.50 -17.63 -9.04
N VAL A 215 -5.07 -17.06 -7.98
CA VAL A 215 -5.91 -17.78 -7.02
C VAL A 215 -7.13 -18.37 -7.73
N GLU A 216 -7.81 -17.58 -8.58
CA GLU A 216 -8.97 -18.05 -9.33
C GLU A 216 -8.59 -19.14 -10.36
N ALA A 217 -7.45 -19.00 -11.03
CA ALA A 217 -6.96 -20.02 -11.97
C ALA A 217 -6.68 -21.36 -11.26
N ARG A 218 -6.05 -21.32 -10.07
CA ARG A 218 -5.81 -22.50 -9.24
C ARG A 218 -7.10 -23.16 -8.78
N ARG A 219 -8.10 -22.36 -8.38
CA ARG A 219 -9.42 -22.85 -7.98
C ARG A 219 -10.11 -23.57 -9.13
N ARG A 220 -10.14 -22.96 -10.33
CA ARG A 220 -10.71 -23.58 -11.55
C ARG A 220 -9.99 -24.86 -11.94
N HIS A 221 -8.66 -24.90 -11.80
CA HIS A 221 -7.89 -26.10 -12.09
C HIS A 221 -8.22 -27.23 -11.11
N GLY A 222 -8.37 -26.93 -9.82
CA GLY A 222 -8.84 -27.90 -8.83
C GLY A 222 -10.21 -28.48 -9.18
N GLU A 223 -11.18 -27.63 -9.55
CA GLU A 223 -12.50 -28.11 -9.99
C GLU A 223 -12.43 -28.95 -11.27
N TYR A 224 -11.52 -28.64 -12.19
CA TYR A 224 -11.32 -29.42 -13.40
C TYR A 224 -10.83 -30.84 -13.07
N LEU A 225 -9.81 -30.96 -12.21
CA LEU A 225 -9.30 -32.26 -11.77
C LEU A 225 -10.36 -33.08 -11.04
N ASP A 226 -11.19 -32.44 -10.20
CA ASP A 226 -12.32 -33.11 -9.55
C ASP A 226 -13.36 -33.62 -10.55
N ARG A 227 -13.67 -32.84 -11.59
CA ARG A 227 -14.59 -33.27 -12.67
C ARG A 227 -14.00 -34.43 -13.47
N GLU A 228 -12.71 -34.38 -13.79
CA GLU A 228 -12.00 -35.45 -14.49
C GLU A 228 -12.02 -36.75 -13.69
N SER A 229 -11.69 -36.69 -12.39
CA SER A 229 -11.75 -37.86 -11.49
C SER A 229 -13.16 -38.47 -11.41
N ARG A 230 -14.20 -37.63 -11.35
CA ARG A 230 -15.60 -38.12 -11.38
C ARG A 230 -15.97 -38.75 -12.71
N LEU A 231 -15.50 -38.21 -13.83
CA LEU A 231 -15.71 -38.80 -15.15
C LEU A 231 -15.03 -40.17 -15.26
N GLU A 232 -13.79 -40.30 -14.78
CA GLU A 232 -13.10 -41.59 -14.75
C GLU A 232 -13.81 -42.63 -13.85
N ALA A 233 -14.30 -42.21 -12.68
CA ALA A 233 -15.07 -43.07 -11.80
C ALA A 233 -16.37 -43.54 -12.46
N ALA A 234 -17.15 -42.62 -13.03
CA ALA A 234 -18.39 -42.94 -13.75
C ALA A 234 -18.14 -43.84 -14.97
N ALA A 235 -17.05 -43.63 -15.71
CA ALA A 235 -16.66 -44.48 -16.83
C ALA A 235 -16.33 -45.91 -16.38
N ARG A 236 -15.64 -46.06 -15.24
CA ARG A 236 -15.37 -47.38 -14.64
C ARG A 236 -16.66 -48.07 -14.18
N GLU A 237 -17.56 -47.35 -13.55
CA GLU A 237 -18.87 -47.87 -13.14
C GLU A 237 -19.71 -48.31 -14.34
N HIS A 238 -19.77 -47.48 -15.40
CA HIS A 238 -20.45 -47.81 -16.65
C HIS A 238 -19.89 -49.09 -17.27
N GLN A 239 -18.56 -49.21 -17.38
CA GLN A 239 -17.92 -50.40 -17.92
C GLN A 239 -18.20 -51.64 -17.06
N GLY A 240 -18.28 -51.50 -15.73
CA GLY A 240 -18.70 -52.55 -14.82
C GLY A 240 -20.14 -53.01 -15.10
N ALA A 241 -21.07 -52.05 -15.17
CA ALA A 241 -22.48 -52.32 -15.45
C ALA A 241 -22.71 -52.97 -16.82
N GLU A 242 -21.99 -52.56 -17.88
CA GLU A 242 -22.07 -53.20 -19.19
C GLU A 242 -21.59 -54.66 -19.17
N ARG A 243 -20.53 -54.95 -18.40
CA ARG A 243 -20.05 -56.33 -18.23
C ARG A 243 -21.09 -57.17 -17.50
N ASP A 244 -21.68 -56.65 -16.42
CA ASP A 244 -22.72 -57.35 -15.66
C ASP A 244 -23.96 -57.62 -16.51
N LEU A 245 -24.38 -56.65 -17.32
CA LEU A 245 -25.48 -56.80 -18.28
C LEU A 245 -25.16 -57.91 -19.29
N THR A 246 -23.98 -57.88 -19.90
CA THR A 246 -23.55 -58.90 -20.87
C THR A 246 -23.57 -60.31 -20.26
N VAL A 247 -23.11 -60.45 -19.01
CA VAL A 247 -23.14 -61.72 -18.27
C VAL A 247 -24.59 -62.17 -18.00
N ALA A 248 -25.46 -61.26 -17.59
CA ALA A 248 -26.87 -61.56 -17.33
C ALA A 248 -27.63 -61.98 -18.60
N GLU A 249 -27.40 -61.28 -19.72
CA GLU A 249 -27.96 -61.63 -21.02
C GLU A 249 -27.50 -63.01 -21.50
N ALA A 250 -26.19 -63.30 -21.37
CA ALA A 250 -25.65 -64.62 -21.68
C ALA A 250 -26.28 -65.72 -20.80
N ALA A 251 -26.46 -65.46 -19.50
CA ALA A 251 -27.10 -66.41 -18.59
C ALA A 251 -28.58 -66.68 -18.94
N LEU A 252 -29.32 -65.63 -19.34
CA LEU A 252 -30.70 -65.76 -19.83
C LEU A 252 -30.75 -66.59 -21.11
N ALA A 253 -29.88 -66.30 -22.08
CA ALA A 253 -29.81 -67.05 -23.34
C ALA A 253 -29.49 -68.54 -23.12
N VAL A 254 -28.56 -68.86 -22.21
CA VAL A 254 -28.27 -70.25 -21.83
C VAL A 254 -29.49 -70.92 -21.19
N ARG A 255 -30.20 -70.23 -20.28
CA ARG A 255 -31.40 -70.78 -19.64
C ARG A 255 -32.50 -71.05 -20.66
N GLU A 256 -32.73 -70.14 -21.60
CA GLU A 256 -33.71 -70.32 -22.68
C GLU A 256 -33.34 -71.48 -23.60
N ALA A 257 -32.07 -71.58 -23.99
CA ALA A 257 -31.57 -72.70 -24.80
C ALA A 257 -31.79 -74.05 -24.09
N THR A 258 -31.49 -74.13 -22.80
CA THR A 258 -31.74 -75.35 -21.99
C THR A 258 -33.23 -75.69 -21.93
N GLN A 259 -34.10 -74.70 -21.67
CA GLN A 259 -35.55 -74.93 -21.64
C GLN A 259 -36.11 -75.41 -22.98
N LEU A 260 -35.62 -74.84 -24.10
CA LEU A 260 -36.00 -75.28 -25.44
C LEU A 260 -35.50 -76.70 -25.74
N SER A 261 -34.27 -77.02 -25.34
CA SER A 261 -33.70 -78.37 -25.45
C SER A 261 -34.53 -79.40 -24.68
N ASP A 262 -34.87 -79.11 -23.42
CA ASP A 262 -35.70 -79.99 -22.59
C ASP A 262 -37.10 -80.19 -23.19
N ARG A 263 -37.71 -79.12 -23.72
CA ARG A 263 -39.00 -79.21 -24.44
C ARG A 263 -38.90 -80.06 -25.69
N ALA A 264 -37.83 -79.93 -26.47
CA ALA A 264 -37.59 -80.71 -27.68
C ALA A 264 -37.40 -82.20 -27.35
N LEU A 265 -36.61 -82.51 -26.32
CA LEU A 265 -36.45 -83.87 -25.80
C LEU A 265 -37.78 -84.46 -25.37
N ARG A 266 -38.55 -83.73 -24.55
CA ARG A 266 -39.87 -84.17 -24.07
C ARG A 266 -40.87 -84.37 -25.21
N ALA A 267 -40.85 -83.50 -26.22
CA ALA A 267 -41.68 -83.66 -27.40
C ALA A 267 -41.30 -84.93 -28.18
N GLY A 268 -40.01 -85.24 -28.32
CA GLY A 268 -39.52 -86.47 -28.93
C GLY A 268 -39.93 -87.73 -28.16
N GLU A 269 -39.83 -87.70 -26.82
CA GLU A 269 -40.29 -88.78 -25.95
C GLU A 269 -41.81 -89.01 -26.08
N LEU A 270 -42.60 -87.94 -26.05
CA LEU A 270 -44.06 -88.00 -26.19
C LEU A 270 -44.48 -88.52 -27.57
N ALA A 271 -43.82 -88.06 -28.64
CA ALA A 271 -44.08 -88.53 -30.00
C ALA A 271 -43.78 -90.04 -30.16
N THR A 272 -42.74 -90.53 -29.47
CA THR A 272 -42.41 -91.96 -29.45
C THR A 272 -43.44 -92.77 -28.66
N ARG A 273 -43.90 -92.25 -27.51
CA ARG A 273 -44.86 -92.93 -26.62
C ARG A 273 -46.29 -92.91 -27.17
N TYR A 274 -46.67 -91.86 -27.89
CA TYR A 274 -48.01 -91.66 -28.44
C TYR A 274 -47.91 -91.31 -29.94
N PRO A 275 -47.87 -92.31 -30.83
CA PRO A 275 -47.67 -92.10 -32.27
C PRO A 275 -48.88 -91.47 -32.98
N GLN A 276 -50.05 -91.46 -32.33
CA GLN A 276 -51.28 -90.89 -32.88
C GLN A 276 -51.46 -89.45 -32.37
N ALA A 277 -51.86 -88.55 -33.27
CA ALA A 277 -52.07 -87.15 -32.92
C ALA A 277 -53.21 -86.99 -31.90
N PRO A 278 -53.05 -86.14 -30.87
CA PRO A 278 -54.14 -85.87 -29.93
C PRO A 278 -55.32 -85.22 -30.66
N ALA A 279 -56.54 -85.56 -30.24
CA ALA A 279 -57.76 -84.92 -30.73
C ALA A 279 -57.69 -83.40 -30.47
N ALA A 280 -58.18 -82.59 -31.41
CA ALA A 280 -58.18 -81.14 -31.28
C ALA A 280 -58.95 -80.73 -30.01
N LEU A 281 -58.43 -79.73 -29.28
CA LEU A 281 -59.11 -79.06 -28.16
C LEU A 281 -60.31 -78.27 -28.69
N ALA A 282 -61.37 -78.98 -29.07
CA ALA A 282 -62.62 -78.44 -29.53
C ALA A 282 -63.73 -78.87 -28.56
N THR A 283 -63.71 -78.29 -27.36
CA THR A 283 -64.85 -77.72 -26.64
C THR A 283 -64.32 -77.15 -25.32
N ARG A 284 -64.61 -75.87 -25.03
CA ARG A 284 -64.63 -75.40 -23.65
C ARG A 284 -65.78 -76.14 -22.97
N ASP A 285 -65.46 -77.17 -22.20
CA ASP A 285 -66.45 -77.80 -21.32
C ASP A 285 -66.63 -76.93 -20.08
N GLU A 286 -67.80 -77.02 -19.44
CA GLU A 286 -68.22 -76.16 -18.32
C GLU A 286 -67.19 -76.07 -17.19
N VAL A 287 -66.44 -77.14 -16.97
CA VAL A 287 -65.35 -77.22 -15.98
C VAL A 287 -64.21 -76.24 -16.30
N ALA A 288 -63.91 -76.03 -17.59
CA ALA A 288 -62.88 -75.09 -18.02
C ALA A 288 -63.29 -73.63 -17.74
N ASP A 289 -64.58 -73.31 -17.87
CA ASP A 289 -65.11 -71.98 -17.57
C ASP A 289 -65.19 -71.74 -16.05
N GLU A 290 -65.50 -72.77 -15.26
CA GLU A 290 -65.48 -72.72 -13.78
C GLU A 290 -64.08 -72.46 -13.23
N VAL A 291 -63.07 -73.15 -13.75
CA VAL A 291 -61.67 -72.95 -13.36
C VAL A 291 -61.18 -71.56 -13.77
N ALA A 292 -61.58 -71.07 -14.95
CA ALA A 292 -61.27 -69.72 -15.39
C ALA A 292 -61.89 -68.66 -14.47
N ALA A 293 -63.15 -68.83 -14.05
CA ALA A 293 -63.83 -67.95 -13.12
C ALA A 293 -63.18 -67.95 -11.72
N ALA A 294 -62.76 -69.12 -11.23
CA ALA A 294 -62.07 -69.25 -9.93
C ALA A 294 -60.71 -68.55 -9.93
N LEU A 295 -59.93 -68.68 -11.02
CA LEU A 295 -58.64 -68.01 -11.15
C LEU A 295 -58.77 -66.49 -11.29
N ASP A 296 -59.79 -66.02 -12.00
CA ASP A 296 -60.08 -64.60 -12.15
C ASP A 296 -60.52 -63.97 -10.81
N SER A 297 -61.35 -64.69 -10.04
CA SER A 297 -61.71 -64.34 -8.66
C SER A 297 -60.48 -64.19 -7.75
N TRP A 298 -59.56 -65.15 -7.78
CA TRP A 298 -58.34 -65.10 -6.97
C TRP A 298 -57.44 -63.92 -7.32
N ARG A 299 -57.30 -63.62 -8.63
CA ARG A 299 -56.47 -62.51 -9.11
C ARG A 299 -57.04 -61.13 -8.76
N ARG A 300 -58.36 -61.01 -8.62
CA ARG A 300 -59.05 -59.75 -8.30
C ARG A 300 -59.26 -59.52 -6.81
N ARG A 301 -58.73 -60.37 -5.92
CA ARG A 301 -58.87 -60.15 -4.47
C ARG A 301 -58.19 -58.83 -4.07
N PRO A 302 -58.82 -57.97 -3.25
CA PRO A 302 -58.17 -56.77 -2.74
C PRO A 302 -56.96 -57.15 -1.88
N ALA A 303 -55.83 -56.46 -2.10
CA ALA A 303 -54.64 -56.65 -1.26
C ALA A 303 -54.96 -56.21 0.19
N PRO A 304 -54.56 -56.97 1.21
CA PRO A 304 -54.73 -56.53 2.59
C PRO A 304 -53.98 -55.22 2.82
N VAL A 305 -54.68 -54.24 3.40
CA VAL A 305 -54.11 -52.93 3.72
C VAL A 305 -53.01 -53.12 4.78
N PRO A 306 -51.76 -52.69 4.53
CA PRO A 306 -50.73 -52.74 5.55
C PRO A 306 -51.09 -51.74 6.67
N LEU A 307 -51.17 -52.25 7.91
CA LEU A 307 -51.37 -51.43 9.11
C LEU A 307 -50.07 -50.68 9.42
N ASN A 308 -49.96 -49.44 8.92
CA ASN A 308 -48.85 -48.55 9.26
C ASN A 308 -49.25 -47.69 10.46
N GLY A 309 -48.91 -48.16 11.67
CA GLY A 309 -49.12 -47.46 12.93
C GLY A 309 -48.37 -48.13 14.08
N SER A 310 -48.18 -47.41 15.18
CA SER A 310 -47.50 -47.92 16.37
C SER A 310 -48.18 -49.18 16.90
N SER A 311 -47.39 -50.13 17.38
CA SER A 311 -47.92 -51.39 17.90
C SER A 311 -48.77 -51.14 19.15
N ALA A 312 -49.75 -52.01 19.41
CA ALA A 312 -50.60 -51.92 20.60
C ALA A 312 -49.79 -51.79 21.91
N ARG A 313 -48.63 -52.45 21.95
CA ARG A 313 -47.69 -52.42 23.07
C ARG A 313 -46.99 -51.05 23.24
N GLU A 314 -46.66 -50.36 22.15
CA GLU A 314 -46.10 -49.00 22.22
C GLU A 314 -47.12 -48.00 22.73
N LEU A 315 -48.39 -48.16 22.35
CA LEU A 315 -49.49 -47.31 22.84
C LEU A 315 -49.74 -47.51 24.34
N GLU A 316 -49.67 -48.75 24.84
CA GLU A 316 -49.77 -49.04 26.28
C GLU A 316 -48.61 -48.44 27.08
N GLN A 317 -47.38 -48.47 26.55
CA GLN A 317 -46.22 -47.84 27.19
C GLN A 317 -46.32 -46.32 27.22
N GLN A 318 -46.81 -45.70 26.14
CA GLN A 318 -47.07 -44.26 26.12
C GLN A 318 -48.14 -43.86 27.13
N LEU A 319 -49.18 -44.69 27.31
CA LEU A 319 -50.23 -44.43 28.28
C LEU A 319 -49.72 -44.55 29.73
N ALA A 320 -48.85 -45.52 30.01
CA ALA A 320 -48.22 -45.71 31.31
C ALA A 320 -47.19 -44.62 31.68
N ALA A 321 -46.61 -43.97 30.67
CA ALA A 321 -45.66 -42.86 30.85
C ALA A 321 -46.34 -41.51 31.14
N ASN A 322 -47.67 -41.41 30.95
CA ASN A 322 -48.39 -40.19 31.29
C ASN A 322 -48.51 -40.04 32.82
N PRO A 323 -48.30 -38.82 33.36
CA PRO A 323 -48.44 -38.58 34.79
C PRO A 323 -49.87 -38.86 35.27
N ALA A 324 -50.00 -39.37 36.49
CA ALA A 324 -51.29 -39.68 37.09
C ALA A 324 -52.17 -38.42 37.13
N VAL A 325 -53.43 -38.58 36.75
CA VAL A 325 -54.36 -37.45 36.64
C VAL A 325 -54.57 -36.84 38.03
N PRO A 326 -54.28 -35.54 38.24
CA PRO A 326 -54.39 -34.94 39.56
C PRO A 326 -55.83 -34.95 40.08
N GLU A 327 -55.99 -35.24 41.38
CA GLU A 327 -57.27 -35.15 42.09
C GLU A 327 -57.49 -33.71 42.61
N GLY A 328 -58.54 -33.07 42.11
CA GLY A 328 -58.89 -31.68 42.40
C GLY A 328 -59.69 -31.06 41.25
N ASP A 329 -60.17 -29.83 41.43
CA ASP A 329 -60.93 -29.13 40.39
C ASP A 329 -60.03 -28.86 39.16
N ARG A 330 -60.44 -29.43 38.02
CA ARG A 330 -59.66 -29.43 36.77
C ARG A 330 -59.94 -28.21 35.89
N ARG A 331 -60.72 -27.26 36.40
CA ARG A 331 -61.08 -26.03 35.70
C ARG A 331 -60.06 -24.95 36.07
N PRO A 332 -59.39 -24.31 35.08
CA PRO A 332 -58.52 -23.18 35.37
C PRO A 332 -59.34 -22.08 36.08
N ASP A 333 -58.75 -21.48 37.11
CA ASP A 333 -59.39 -20.41 37.88
C ASP A 333 -59.89 -19.31 36.93
N ARG A 334 -61.10 -18.78 37.20
CA ARG A 334 -61.74 -17.78 36.35
C ARG A 334 -60.82 -16.57 36.14
N SER A 335 -60.08 -16.16 37.16
CA SER A 335 -59.13 -15.04 37.07
C SER A 335 -58.03 -15.26 36.03
N VAL A 336 -57.52 -16.49 35.92
CA VAL A 336 -56.48 -16.86 34.95
C VAL A 336 -57.06 -16.97 33.54
N SER A 337 -58.24 -17.56 33.42
CA SER A 337 -58.95 -17.69 32.13
C SER A 337 -59.40 -16.34 31.57
N ASP A 338 -59.73 -15.39 32.46
CA ASP A 338 -60.11 -14.03 32.09
C ASP A 338 -58.87 -13.19 31.74
N ALA A 339 -57.76 -13.36 32.46
CA ALA A 339 -56.48 -12.70 32.13
C ALA A 339 -55.91 -13.19 30.79
N ALA A 340 -55.99 -14.49 30.50
CA ALA A 340 -55.56 -15.05 29.22
C ALA A 340 -56.42 -14.52 28.06
N ARG A 341 -57.76 -14.47 28.23
CA ARG A 341 -58.64 -13.86 27.22
C ARG A 341 -58.38 -12.37 27.03
N ALA A 342 -58.06 -11.63 28.09
CA ALA A 342 -57.71 -10.22 27.99
C ALA A 342 -56.40 -10.01 27.20
N LEU A 343 -55.41 -10.90 27.39
CA LEU A 343 -54.16 -10.88 26.63
C LEU A 343 -54.41 -11.20 25.14
N ASP A 344 -55.17 -12.25 24.84
CA ASP A 344 -55.49 -12.63 23.47
C ASP A 344 -56.25 -11.51 22.73
N LEU A 345 -57.18 -10.85 23.42
CA LEU A 345 -57.90 -9.69 22.86
C LEU A 345 -56.98 -8.49 22.63
N ALA A 346 -56.02 -8.25 23.52
CA ALA A 346 -55.05 -7.17 23.36
C ALA A 346 -54.07 -7.43 22.21
N ASP A 347 -53.59 -8.66 22.06
CA ASP A 347 -52.71 -9.07 20.97
C ASP A 347 -53.42 -9.03 19.61
N GLU A 348 -54.70 -9.43 19.55
CA GLU A 348 -55.51 -9.33 18.35
C GLU A 348 -55.80 -7.86 17.99
N ALA A 349 -56.08 -7.01 18.97
CA ALA A 349 -56.23 -5.56 18.76
C ALA A 349 -54.93 -4.90 18.26
N LEU A 350 -53.77 -5.34 18.77
CA LEU A 350 -52.46 -4.88 18.31
C LEU A 350 -52.17 -5.32 16.88
N ARG A 351 -52.45 -6.59 16.54
CA ARG A 351 -52.31 -7.12 15.18
C ARG A 351 -53.20 -6.36 14.19
N GLN A 352 -54.47 -6.13 14.54
CA GLN A 352 -55.39 -5.35 13.69
C GLN A 352 -54.99 -3.88 13.57
N HIS A 353 -54.37 -3.28 14.58
CA HIS A 353 -53.81 -1.92 14.48
C HIS A 353 -52.60 -1.85 13.53
N LEU A 354 -51.72 -2.85 13.58
CA LEU A 354 -50.58 -2.96 12.67
C LEU A 354 -51.02 -3.23 11.22
N GLU A 355 -52.05 -4.06 11.02
CA GLU A 355 -52.59 -4.36 9.68
C GLU A 355 -53.44 -3.22 9.10
N ARG A 356 -54.08 -2.39 9.94
CA ARG A 356 -54.87 -1.22 9.51
C ARG A 356 -54.10 0.10 9.50
N SER A 357 -52.81 0.09 9.86
CA SER A 357 -51.95 1.26 9.70
C SER A 357 -51.72 1.51 8.20
N PRO A 358 -52.20 2.62 7.63
CA PRO A 358 -52.00 2.90 6.21
C PRO A 358 -50.51 3.12 5.94
N ALA A 359 -49.98 2.46 4.90
CA ALA A 359 -48.65 2.72 4.38
C ALA A 359 -48.57 4.20 4.01
N THR A 360 -47.90 5.00 4.85
CA THR A 360 -47.73 6.43 4.61
C THR A 360 -46.80 6.59 3.41
N ALA A 361 -47.43 6.86 2.27
CA ALA A 361 -46.78 7.38 1.08
C ALA A 361 -45.93 8.61 1.46
N VAL A 362 -44.69 8.63 0.99
CA VAL A 362 -43.80 9.78 1.04
C VAL A 362 -44.41 10.90 0.18
N PRO A 363 -44.65 12.12 0.71
CA PRO A 363 -44.91 13.28 -0.12
C PRO A 363 -43.67 14.17 -0.24
N GLU A 364 -43.59 14.76 -1.42
CA GLU A 364 -42.57 15.64 -1.97
C GLU A 364 -42.66 17.08 -1.40
N VAL A 365 -41.49 17.60 -1.01
CA VAL A 365 -41.00 19.01 -0.97
C VAL A 365 -41.97 20.18 -0.65
N ALA A 366 -41.66 20.95 0.42
CA ALA A 366 -41.74 22.42 0.43
C ALA A 366 -40.90 23.06 1.55
N ALA A 367 -40.37 24.25 1.29
CA ALA A 367 -39.26 24.92 1.97
C ALA A 367 -39.65 25.90 3.11
N VAL A 368 -38.78 25.99 4.14
CA VAL A 368 -38.38 27.20 4.96
C VAL A 368 -39.39 27.69 6.04
N PRO A 369 -39.00 28.21 7.25
CA PRO A 369 -37.72 28.83 7.65
C PRO A 369 -37.05 28.33 8.95
N ALA A 370 -35.83 28.84 9.14
CA ALA A 370 -34.89 28.58 10.23
C ALA A 370 -35.42 28.90 11.64
N ILE A 371 -35.19 27.96 12.58
CA ILE A 371 -34.88 28.27 13.98
C ILE A 371 -33.69 27.39 14.38
N ALA A 372 -32.60 28.06 14.73
CA ALA A 372 -31.34 27.47 15.15
C ALA A 372 -31.40 26.90 16.59
N ARG A 373 -30.40 26.04 16.90
CA ARG A 373 -29.99 25.46 18.20
C ARG A 373 -30.55 24.06 18.46
N SER A 374 -29.79 23.04 18.86
CA SER A 374 -28.36 22.90 19.19
C SER A 374 -28.04 21.40 19.18
N SER A 375 -27.02 20.99 18.45
CA SER A 375 -26.54 19.60 18.37
C SER A 375 -25.66 19.28 19.58
N SER A 376 -26.10 18.34 20.41
CA SER A 376 -25.26 17.66 21.40
C SER A 376 -25.09 16.19 20.98
N PRO A 377 -23.92 15.77 20.46
CA PRO A 377 -23.68 14.39 20.00
C PRO A 377 -23.58 13.35 21.13
N ILE A 378 -23.84 13.75 22.38
CA ILE A 378 -23.63 12.93 23.58
C ILE A 378 -24.83 11.99 23.85
N ILE A 379 -26.05 12.37 23.46
CA ILE A 379 -27.25 11.57 23.74
C ILE A 379 -27.35 10.35 22.80
N GLY A 380 -26.85 10.45 21.56
CA GLY A 380 -26.86 9.35 20.60
C GLY A 380 -25.89 8.20 20.94
N ALA A 381 -24.75 8.50 21.57
CA ALA A 381 -23.75 7.48 21.92
C ALA A 381 -24.17 6.63 23.14
N ALA A 382 -24.87 7.23 24.11
CA ALA A 382 -25.36 6.52 25.30
C ALA A 382 -26.45 5.50 24.97
N GLY A 383 -27.36 5.82 24.04
CA GLY A 383 -28.40 4.89 23.60
C GLY A 383 -27.83 3.66 22.88
N ALA A 384 -26.81 3.85 22.03
CA ALA A 384 -26.17 2.77 21.28
C ALA A 384 -25.39 1.78 22.17
N ALA A 385 -24.73 2.26 23.24
CA ALA A 385 -23.99 1.41 24.16
C ALA A 385 -24.91 0.51 25.01
N ILE A 386 -26.05 1.04 25.48
CA ILE A 386 -27.01 0.27 26.30
C ILE A 386 -27.63 -0.86 25.47
N VAL A 387 -28.02 -0.59 24.23
CA VAL A 387 -28.55 -1.61 23.31
C VAL A 387 -27.51 -2.65 22.95
N GLY A 388 -26.25 -2.25 22.74
CA GLY A 388 -25.13 -3.17 22.48
C GLY A 388 -24.89 -4.15 23.63
N ILE A 389 -24.96 -3.69 24.88
CA ILE A 389 -24.78 -4.55 26.07
C ILE A 389 -25.94 -5.53 26.23
N VAL A 390 -27.18 -5.10 26.02
CA VAL A 390 -28.37 -5.97 26.09
C VAL A 390 -28.31 -7.08 25.03
N LEU A 391 -27.83 -6.78 23.82
CA LEU A 391 -27.68 -7.78 22.76
C LEU A 391 -26.61 -8.84 23.08
N ILE A 392 -25.55 -8.48 23.81
CA ILE A 392 -24.54 -9.44 24.26
C ILE A 392 -25.12 -10.38 25.33
N VAL A 393 -25.93 -9.86 26.25
CA VAL A 393 -26.56 -10.65 27.32
C VAL A 393 -27.56 -11.67 26.76
N ILE A 394 -28.18 -11.39 25.61
CA ILE A 394 -29.16 -12.29 24.95
C ILE A 394 -28.48 -13.22 23.91
N GLY A 395 -27.13 -13.32 23.92
CA GLY A 395 -26.38 -14.28 23.11
C GLY A 395 -26.07 -13.85 21.66
N GLN A 396 -26.37 -12.59 21.30
CA GLN A 396 -26.10 -12.02 19.97
C GLN A 396 -24.78 -11.21 19.98
N ALA A 397 -23.68 -11.88 20.34
CA ALA A 397 -22.39 -11.24 20.61
C ALA A 397 -21.82 -10.42 19.44
N LEU A 398 -21.95 -10.90 18.20
CA LEU A 398 -21.45 -10.21 17.00
C LEU A 398 -22.15 -8.86 16.75
N ALA A 399 -23.48 -8.81 16.88
CA ALA A 399 -24.24 -7.58 16.69
C ALA A 399 -23.99 -6.56 17.81
N GLY A 400 -23.86 -7.03 19.06
CA GLY A 400 -23.56 -6.18 20.21
C GLY A 400 -22.16 -5.55 20.14
N ILE A 401 -21.14 -6.29 19.69
CA ILE A 401 -19.78 -5.79 19.51
C ILE A 401 -19.71 -4.70 18.43
N VAL A 402 -20.45 -4.86 17.32
CA VAL A 402 -20.51 -3.86 16.25
C VAL A 402 -21.14 -2.55 16.75
N LEU A 403 -22.24 -2.63 17.51
CA LEU A 403 -22.92 -1.45 18.05
C LEU A 403 -22.07 -0.69 19.09
N LEU A 404 -21.34 -1.41 19.93
CA LEU A 404 -20.35 -0.83 20.85
C LEU A 404 -19.19 -0.16 20.10
N GLY A 405 -18.75 -0.74 18.98
CA GLY A 405 -17.74 -0.15 18.09
C GLY A 405 -18.19 1.18 17.47
N VAL A 406 -19.45 1.28 17.04
CA VAL A 406 -20.01 2.53 16.49
C VAL A 406 -20.14 3.60 17.58
N ALA A 407 -20.58 3.24 18.79
CA ALA A 407 -20.64 4.16 19.91
C ALA A 407 -19.24 4.70 20.28
N ALA A 408 -18.21 3.85 20.27
CA ALA A 408 -16.83 4.24 20.51
C ALA A 408 -16.28 5.15 19.40
N ALA A 409 -16.62 4.91 18.14
CA ALA A 409 -16.21 5.76 17.01
C ALA A 409 -16.86 7.15 17.08
N ILE A 410 -18.13 7.25 17.46
CA ILE A 410 -18.83 8.52 17.67
C ILE A 410 -18.22 9.26 18.87
N GLY A 411 -17.95 8.58 19.99
CA GLY A 411 -17.25 9.17 21.14
C GLY A 411 -15.85 9.71 20.79
N ALA A 412 -15.06 8.94 20.03
CA ALA A 412 -13.74 9.36 19.57
C ALA A 412 -13.80 10.57 18.62
N SER A 413 -14.83 10.65 17.78
CA SER A 413 -15.08 11.80 16.90
C SER A 413 -15.39 13.08 17.70
N VAL A 414 -16.16 12.98 18.78
CA VAL A 414 -16.50 14.13 19.65
C VAL A 414 -15.29 14.62 20.46
N VAL A 415 -14.44 13.70 20.94
CA VAL A 415 -13.20 14.07 21.64
C VAL A 415 -12.18 14.72 20.68
N ARG A 416 -12.16 14.28 19.41
CA ARG A 416 -11.29 14.83 18.37
C ARG A 416 -11.76 16.21 17.88
N SER A 417 -13.05 16.52 17.94
CA SER A 417 -13.56 17.87 17.63
C SER A 417 -13.43 18.85 18.81
N ALA A 418 -13.49 18.38 20.07
CA ALA A 418 -13.29 19.24 21.25
C ALA A 418 -11.83 19.70 21.46
N THR A 419 -10.86 18.99 20.87
CA THR A 419 -9.42 19.33 20.94
C THR A 419 -8.96 20.28 19.84
N ALA A 420 -9.81 20.60 18.85
CA ALA A 420 -9.48 21.45 17.71
C ALA A 420 -9.84 22.94 17.90
N THR A 421 -10.47 23.31 19.02
CA THR A 421 -10.79 24.70 19.37
C THR A 421 -10.14 25.06 20.70
N GLY A 422 -8.85 25.39 20.65
CA GLY A 422 -8.15 26.19 21.67
C GLY A 422 -8.22 27.68 21.31
N PRO A 423 -8.19 28.59 22.30
CA PRO A 423 -8.65 29.97 22.14
C PRO A 423 -7.65 30.83 21.35
N ALA A 424 -8.18 31.61 20.42
CA ALA A 424 -7.59 32.85 19.91
C ALA A 424 -8.62 33.97 20.07
#